data_AF-A0A2C9SSI6-F1
#
_entry.id   AF-A0A2C9SSI6-F1
#
_cell.length_a   1.000
_cell.length_b   1.000
_cell.length_c   1.000
_cell.angle_alpha   90.00
_cell.angle_beta   90.00
_cell.angle_gamma   90.00
#
_symmetry.space_group_name_H-M   'P 1'
#
loop_
_entity.id
_entity.type
_entity.pdbx_description
1 polymer ?
#
loop_
_entity_poly.entity_id
_entity_poly.type
_entity_poly.pdbx_seq_one_letter_code
_entity_poly.pdbx_strand_id
1 'polypeptide(L)'
;MDADILIPKSTAHQALTCIDALIALYRRERPAGGSRAVGDLIELREVMAESMRASRDRTARVAAGTLIRVSDRLKACAQDELGPDEMQAAMWRTAGRLHRWVAEGTAAPVATRPSPARAPGSR
;
A
#
# COMPACT_ATOMS: atom_id res chain seq x y z
N MET A 1 -5.09 -0.23 -18.06
CA MET A 1 -3.72 -0.30 -17.52
C MET A 1 -3.80 0.17 -16.10
N ASP A 2 -3.48 -0.71 -15.14
CA ASP A 2 -3.35 -0.30 -13.74
C ASP A 2 -2.14 0.63 -13.64
N ALA A 3 -2.30 1.80 -13.02
CA ALA A 3 -1.21 2.76 -12.89
C ALA A 3 -0.17 2.21 -11.90
N ASP A 4 1.09 2.18 -12.32
CA ASP A 4 2.19 1.79 -11.42
C ASP A 4 2.55 2.95 -10.49
N ILE A 5 2.57 2.67 -9.18
CA ILE A 5 2.90 3.64 -8.14
C ILE A 5 4.25 3.28 -7.53
N LEU A 6 5.12 4.28 -7.43
CA LEU A 6 6.40 4.15 -6.75
C LEU A 6 6.23 4.45 -5.26
N ILE A 7 6.42 3.45 -4.41
CA ILE A 7 6.38 3.60 -2.95
C ILE A 7 7.75 3.31 -2.33
N PRO A 8 8.12 3.91 -1.18
CA PRO A 8 9.34 3.54 -0.47
C PRO A 8 9.35 2.06 -0.09
N LYS A 9 10.49 1.37 -0.23
CA LYS A 9 10.64 -0.04 0.18
C LYS A 9 10.36 -0.26 1.67
N SER A 10 10.60 0.75 2.51
CA SER A 10 10.21 0.70 3.93
C SER A 10 8.69 0.62 4.13
N THR A 11 7.91 1.31 3.28
CA THR A 11 6.45 1.24 3.32
C THR A 11 5.96 -0.12 2.83
N ALA A 12 6.54 -0.63 1.73
CA ALA A 12 6.22 -1.97 1.22
C ALA A 12 6.57 -3.07 2.24
N HIS A 13 7.71 -2.95 2.92
CA HIS A 13 8.12 -3.89 3.96
C HIS A 13 7.14 -3.90 5.15
N GLN A 14 6.72 -2.72 5.63
CA GLN A 14 5.73 -2.63 6.70
C GLN A 14 4.40 -3.29 6.32
N ALA A 15 3.95 -3.14 5.08
CA ALA A 15 2.77 -3.82 4.57
C ALA A 15 2.94 -5.36 4.58
N LEU A 16 4.08 -5.86 4.10
CA LEU A 16 4.41 -7.29 4.16
C LEU A 16 4.42 -7.82 5.60
N THR A 17 5.01 -7.07 6.55
CA THR A 17 5.00 -7.46 7.97
C THR A 17 3.58 -7.58 8.53
N CYS A 18 2.68 -6.64 8.20
CA CYS A 18 1.28 -6.73 8.61
C CYS A 18 0.58 -7.94 7.98
N ILE A 19 0.82 -8.22 6.70
CA ILE A 19 0.24 -9.37 6.00
C ILE A 19 0.73 -10.69 6.62
N ASP A 20 2.03 -10.81 6.87
CA ASP A 20 2.63 -12.00 7.49
C ASP A 20 2.06 -12.27 8.89
N ALA A 21 1.88 -11.22 9.69
CA ALA A 21 1.25 -11.31 11.00
C ALA A 21 -0.21 -11.79 10.91
N LEU A 22 -0.99 -11.27 9.96
CA LEU A 22 -2.37 -11.72 9.72
C LEU A 22 -2.44 -13.18 9.29
N ILE A 23 -1.57 -13.61 8.37
CA ILE A 23 -1.51 -15.02 7.94
C ILE A 23 -1.23 -15.93 9.14
N ALA A 24 -0.26 -15.55 9.99
CA ALA A 24 0.07 -16.31 11.20
C ALA A 24 -1.12 -16.38 12.17
N LEU A 25 -1.82 -15.26 12.37
CA LEU A 25 -3.00 -15.19 13.23
C LEU A 25 -4.13 -16.10 12.72
N TYR A 26 -4.51 -15.97 11.44
CA TYR A 26 -5.57 -16.80 10.85
C TYR A 26 -5.25 -18.29 10.92
N ARG A 27 -3.99 -18.68 10.71
CA ARG A 27 -3.54 -20.08 10.83
C ARG A 27 -3.64 -20.61 12.25
N ARG A 28 -3.38 -19.75 13.24
CA ARG A 28 -3.44 -20.08 14.67
C ARG A 28 -4.88 -20.21 15.16
N GLU A 29 -5.73 -19.24 14.83
CA GLU A 29 -7.09 -19.14 15.36
C GLU A 29 -8.10 -19.98 14.58
N ARG A 30 -7.81 -20.28 13.30
CA ARG A 30 -8.69 -21.06 12.40
C ARG A 30 -10.16 -20.60 12.41
N PRO A 31 -10.45 -19.30 12.25
CA PRO A 31 -11.83 -18.82 12.21
C PRO A 31 -12.57 -19.36 10.97
N ALA A 32 -13.90 -19.40 11.03
CA ALA A 32 -14.73 -19.78 9.89
C ALA A 32 -14.42 -18.87 8.68
N GLY A 33 -14.17 -19.47 7.51
CA GLY A 33 -13.74 -18.74 6.31
C GLY A 33 -12.25 -18.33 6.28
N GLY A 34 -11.48 -18.67 7.32
CA GLY A 34 -10.06 -18.32 7.45
C GLY A 34 -9.18 -18.82 6.30
N SER A 35 -9.49 -19.98 5.70
CA SER A 35 -8.70 -20.52 4.58
C SER A 35 -8.73 -19.63 3.34
N ARG A 36 -9.89 -19.03 3.02
CA ARG A 36 -10.02 -18.09 1.89
C ARG A 36 -9.26 -16.81 2.18
N ALA A 37 -9.46 -16.25 3.38
CA ALA A 37 -8.73 -15.08 3.85
C ALA A 37 -7.20 -15.25 3.79
N VAL A 38 -6.69 -16.43 4.19
CA VAL A 38 -5.26 -16.75 4.12
C VAL A 38 -4.78 -16.84 2.68
N GLY A 39 -5.56 -17.45 1.77
CA GLY A 39 -5.24 -17.50 0.34
C GLY A 39 -5.08 -16.11 -0.26
N ASP A 40 -6.06 -15.23 -0.02
CA ASP A 40 -6.03 -13.85 -0.51
C ASP A 40 -4.82 -13.06 0.05
N LEU A 41 -4.49 -13.26 1.33
CA LEU A 41 -3.33 -12.62 1.95
C LEU A 41 -2.01 -13.12 1.37
N ILE A 42 -1.89 -14.41 1.06
CA ILE A 42 -0.69 -14.99 0.43
C ILE A 42 -0.51 -14.42 -0.98
N GLU A 43 -1.57 -14.33 -1.78
CA GLU A 43 -1.51 -13.72 -3.12
C GLU A 43 -0.96 -12.28 -3.05
N LEU A 44 -1.53 -11.46 -2.17
CA LEU A 44 -1.10 -10.07 -2.00
C LEU A 44 0.35 -9.96 -1.52
N ARG A 45 0.75 -10.84 -0.58
CA ARG A 45 2.12 -10.92 -0.09
C ARG A 45 3.10 -11.22 -1.22
N GLU A 46 2.80 -12.20 -2.06
CA GLU A 46 3.69 -12.63 -3.15
C GLU A 46 3.85 -11.53 -4.20
N VAL A 47 2.76 -10.90 -4.62
CA VAL A 47 2.79 -9.78 -5.58
C VAL A 47 3.63 -8.61 -5.05
N MET A 48 3.45 -8.22 -3.79
CA MET A 48 4.24 -7.14 -3.19
C MET A 48 5.71 -7.53 -3.02
N ALA A 49 5.99 -8.76 -2.59
CA ALA A 49 7.36 -9.24 -2.41
C ALA A 49 8.12 -9.32 -3.74
N GLU A 50 7.45 -9.74 -4.82
CA GLU A 50 8.02 -9.73 -6.17
C GLU A 50 8.31 -8.30 -6.63
N SER A 51 7.36 -7.39 -6.46
CA SER A 51 7.52 -5.97 -6.78
C SER A 51 8.72 -5.33 -6.05
N MET A 52 8.95 -5.72 -4.79
CA MET A 52 10.11 -5.27 -4.01
C MET A 52 11.43 -5.86 -4.53
N ARG A 53 11.44 -7.14 -4.92
CA ARG A 53 12.64 -7.84 -5.44
C ARG A 53 13.03 -7.35 -6.83
N ALA A 54 12.06 -7.07 -7.69
CA ALA A 54 12.29 -6.59 -9.04
C ALA A 54 12.88 -5.16 -9.09
N SER A 55 12.65 -4.34 -8.06
CA SER A 55 13.15 -2.97 -8.02
C SER A 55 14.58 -2.88 -7.48
N ARG A 56 15.47 -2.19 -8.19
CA ARG A 56 16.89 -2.01 -7.81
C ARG A 56 17.13 -0.86 -6.82
N ASP A 57 16.20 0.10 -6.74
CA ASP A 57 16.37 1.33 -5.97
C ASP A 57 15.71 1.28 -4.58
N ARG A 58 15.60 2.43 -3.91
CA ARG A 58 14.95 2.58 -2.59
C ARG A 58 13.42 2.53 -2.64
N THR A 59 12.83 2.51 -3.84
CA THR A 59 11.38 2.42 -4.06
C THR A 59 11.00 1.05 -4.64
N ALA A 60 9.75 0.63 -4.45
CA ALA A 60 9.14 -0.50 -5.13
C ALA A 60 8.07 0.04 -6.09
N ARG A 61 7.97 -0.55 -7.28
CA ARG A 61 6.92 -0.24 -8.26
C ARG A 61 5.79 -1.23 -8.07
N VAL A 62 4.60 -0.75 -7.72
CA VAL A 62 3.45 -1.60 -7.40
C VAL A 62 2.22 -1.06 -8.11
N ALA A 63 1.44 -1.94 -8.73
CA ALA A 63 0.17 -1.56 -9.35
C ALA A 63 -0.79 -0.92 -8.32
N ALA A 64 -1.47 0.15 -8.73
CA ALA A 64 -2.43 0.88 -7.88
C ALA A 64 -3.52 -0.06 -7.34
N GLY A 65 -4.10 -0.93 -8.17
CA GLY A 65 -5.06 -1.94 -7.76
C GLY A 65 -4.56 -2.86 -6.64
N THR A 66 -3.29 -3.25 -6.67
CA THR A 66 -2.68 -4.05 -5.59
C THR A 66 -2.59 -3.25 -4.29
N LEU A 67 -2.13 -1.99 -4.35
CA LEU A 67 -2.04 -1.15 -3.16
C LEU A 67 -3.40 -0.88 -2.52
N ILE A 68 -4.45 -0.71 -3.34
CA ILE A 68 -5.83 -0.57 -2.87
C ILE A 68 -6.28 -1.85 -2.16
N ARG A 69 -6.14 -3.03 -2.81
CA ARG A 69 -6.51 -4.32 -2.20
C ARG A 69 -5.81 -4.56 -0.86
N VAL A 70 -4.52 -4.23 -0.76
CA VAL A 70 -3.78 -4.36 0.49
C VAL A 70 -4.28 -3.38 1.54
N SER A 71 -4.44 -2.10 1.18
CA SER A 71 -4.96 -1.08 2.08
C SER A 71 -6.32 -1.46 2.67
N ASP A 72 -7.26 -1.87 1.81
CA ASP A 72 -8.61 -2.25 2.20
C ASP A 72 -8.60 -3.49 3.08
N ARG A 73 -7.76 -4.47 2.77
CA ARG A 73 -7.65 -5.70 3.58
C ARG A 73 -7.11 -5.40 4.98
N LEU A 74 -6.06 -4.59 5.09
CA LEU A 74 -5.51 -4.19 6.40
C LEU A 74 -6.53 -3.39 7.21
N LYS A 75 -7.27 -2.50 6.55
CA LYS A 75 -8.34 -1.72 7.19
C LYS A 75 -9.46 -2.61 7.70
N ALA A 76 -9.96 -3.54 6.89
CA ALA A 76 -11.02 -4.47 7.28
C ALA A 76 -10.58 -5.33 8.48
N CYS A 77 -9.38 -5.91 8.44
CA CYS A 77 -8.87 -6.72 9.56
C CYS A 77 -8.69 -5.90 10.85
N ALA A 78 -8.32 -4.61 10.76
CA ALA A 78 -8.24 -3.74 11.92
C ALA A 78 -9.62 -3.31 12.45
N GLN A 79 -10.63 -3.21 11.58
CA GLN A 79 -12.02 -2.95 11.97
C GLN A 79 -12.67 -4.16 12.64
N ASP A 80 -12.32 -5.37 12.18
CA ASP A 80 -12.74 -6.64 12.78
C ASP A 80 -11.97 -6.98 14.08
N GLU A 81 -11.16 -6.04 14.59
CA GLU A 81 -10.37 -6.17 15.82
C GLU A 81 -9.46 -7.42 15.83
N LEU A 82 -8.92 -7.80 14.66
CA LEU A 82 -8.09 -9.00 14.54
C LEU A 82 -6.68 -8.78 15.13
N GLY A 83 -6.38 -9.55 16.17
CA GLY A 83 -5.09 -9.55 16.85
C GLY A 83 -4.95 -8.46 17.92
N PRO A 84 -3.78 -8.35 18.57
CA PRO A 84 -3.55 -7.37 19.64
C PRO A 84 -3.64 -5.92 19.17
N ASP A 85 -3.94 -4.98 20.09
CA ASP A 85 -4.08 -3.54 19.80
C ASP A 85 -2.90 -2.93 19.03
N GLU A 86 -1.67 -3.33 19.35
CA GLU A 86 -0.47 -2.85 18.66
C GLU A 86 -0.45 -3.24 17.18
N MET A 87 -0.92 -4.47 16.88
CA MET A 87 -1.06 -4.97 15.52
C MET A 87 -2.17 -4.21 14.80
N GLN A 88 -3.31 -3.98 15.45
CA GLN A 88 -4.41 -3.18 14.88
C GLN A 88 -3.96 -1.75 14.57
N ALA A 89 -3.25 -1.11 15.50
CA ALA A 89 -2.69 0.22 15.29
C ALA A 89 -1.65 0.25 14.16
N ALA A 90 -0.85 -0.81 14.01
CA ALA A 90 0.07 -0.94 12.88
C ALA A 90 -0.68 -1.11 11.54
N MET A 91 -1.74 -1.91 11.50
CA MET A 91 -2.58 -2.09 10.32
C MET A 91 -3.23 -0.76 9.89
N TRP A 92 -3.86 -0.03 10.82
CA TRP A 92 -4.46 1.28 10.55
C TRP A 92 -3.47 2.28 9.97
N ARG A 93 -2.30 2.40 10.60
CA ARG A 93 -1.25 3.32 10.13
C ARG A 93 -0.74 2.93 8.75
N THR A 94 -0.55 1.64 8.49
CA THR A 94 -0.05 1.14 7.20
C THR A 94 -1.10 1.30 6.11
N ALA A 95 -2.36 0.96 6.36
CA ALA A 95 -3.47 1.18 5.42
C ALA A 95 -3.59 2.67 5.03
N GLY A 96 -3.57 3.57 6.02
CA GLY A 96 -3.60 5.01 5.76
C GLY A 96 -2.43 5.52 4.91
N ARG A 97 -1.22 4.98 5.11
CA ARG A 97 -0.05 5.31 4.26
C ARG A 97 -0.23 4.81 2.83
N LEU A 98 -0.69 3.58 2.64
CA LEU A 98 -0.90 3.01 1.30
C LEU A 98 -1.99 3.77 0.54
N HIS A 99 -3.11 4.09 1.19
CA HIS A 99 -4.16 4.91 0.61
C HIS A 99 -3.66 6.28 0.17
N ARG A 100 -2.81 6.92 0.97
CA ARG A 100 -2.19 8.20 0.59
C ARG A 100 -1.31 8.07 -0.66
N TRP A 101 -0.48 7.04 -0.74
CA TRP A 101 0.32 6.78 -1.95
C TRP A 101 -0.52 6.54 -3.19
N VAL A 102 -1.66 5.84 -3.05
CA VAL A 102 -2.62 5.67 -4.14
C VAL A 102 -3.19 7.02 -4.58
N ALA A 103 -3.62 7.85 -3.64
CA ALA A 103 -4.19 9.16 -3.95
C ALA A 103 -3.16 10.11 -4.60
N GLU A 104 -1.92 10.12 -4.11
CA GLU A 104 -0.83 10.94 -4.65
C GLU A 104 -0.35 10.42 -6.02
N GLY A 105 -0.23 9.10 -6.18
CA GLY A 105 0.26 8.46 -7.40
C GLY A 105 -0.76 8.42 -8.54
N THR A 106 -2.05 8.58 -8.25
CA THR A 106 -3.14 8.63 -9.24
C THR A 106 -3.68 10.04 -9.47
N ALA A 107 -3.18 11.04 -8.74
CA ALA A 107 -3.52 12.44 -8.99
C ALA A 107 -3.14 12.81 -10.43
N ALA A 108 -4.10 13.38 -11.18
CA ALA A 108 -3.81 13.93 -12.50
C ALA A 108 -2.68 14.96 -12.40
N PRO A 109 -1.73 15.00 -13.35
CA PRO A 109 -0.67 16.01 -13.33
C PRO A 109 -1.34 17.39 -13.32
N VAL A 110 -1.15 18.13 -12.23
CA VAL A 110 -1.62 19.51 -12.14
C VAL A 110 -0.92 20.27 -13.25
N ALA A 111 -1.69 20.76 -14.23
CA ALA A 111 -1.17 21.63 -15.26
C ALA A 111 -0.51 22.83 -14.57
N THR A 112 0.82 22.83 -14.52
CA THR A 112 1.62 23.95 -14.02
C THR A 112 1.25 25.16 -14.85
N ARG A 113 0.46 26.06 -14.26
CA ARG A 113 0.13 27.36 -14.84
C ARG A 113 1.45 28.05 -15.18
N PRO A 114 1.71 28.43 -16.45
CA PRO A 114 2.95 29.11 -16.78
C PRO A 114 3.04 30.40 -15.96
N SER A 115 4.17 30.57 -15.26
CA SER A 115 4.51 31.84 -14.61
C SER A 115 4.47 32.96 -15.65
N PRO A 116 3.88 34.14 -15.36
CA PRO A 116 3.95 35.26 -16.27
C PRO A 116 5.41 35.70 -16.38
N ALA A 117 5.99 35.52 -17.57
CA ALA A 117 7.31 36.01 -17.90
C ALA A 117 7.36 37.52 -17.67
N ARG A 118 8.29 37.96 -16.82
CA ARG A 118 8.61 39.36 -16.57
C ARG A 118 9.04 40.00 -17.89
N ALA A 119 8.26 40.94 -18.40
CA ALA A 119 8.58 41.66 -19.62
C ALA A 119 9.94 42.37 -19.50
N PRO A 120 10.82 42.31 -20.52
CA PRO A 120 12.03 43.12 -20.54
C PRO A 120 11.63 44.57 -20.82
N GLY A 121 11.95 45.46 -19.88
CA GLY A 121 11.75 46.89 -20.03
C GLY A 121 12.58 47.44 -21.18
N SER A 122 11.93 48.15 -22.09
CA SER A 122 12.56 48.96 -23.12
C SER A 122 12.96 50.30 -22.51
N ARG A 123 14.25 50.60 -22.48
CA ARG A 123 14.79 51.97 -22.52
C ARG A 123 16.04 51.96 -23.38
#